data_AF-A0A4R2P2E8-F1
#
_entry.id   AF-A0A4R2P2E8-F1
#
_cell.length_a   1.000
_cell.length_b   1.000
_cell.length_c   1.000
_cell.angle_alpha   90.00
_cell.angle_beta   90.00
_cell.angle_gamma   90.00
#
_symmetry.space_group_name_H-M   'P 1'
#
loop_
_entity.id
_entity.type
_entity.pdbx_description
1 polymer ?
#
loop_
_entity_poly.entity_id
_entity_poly.type
_entity_poly.pdbx_seq_one_letter_code
_entity_poly.pdbx_strand_id
1 'polypeptide(L)' 'MEHIHFKDLKIGQITRSSGVFSGKNQQGYWSSKKKENQGFGTISGKENKAIDHINIASDPDRFDP' A
#
# COMPACT_ATOMS: atom_id res chain seq x y z
N MET A 1 -34.88 -13.19 9.67
CA MET A 1 -33.67 -12.36 9.86
C MET A 1 -32.62 -13.30 10.38
N GLU A 2 -31.56 -13.52 9.62
CA GLU A 2 -30.52 -14.48 10.00
C GLU A 2 -29.47 -13.78 10.87
N HIS A 3 -29.15 -14.38 12.01
CA HIS A 3 -28.13 -13.89 12.92
C HIS A 3 -26.80 -14.57 12.58
N ILE A 4 -25.85 -13.80 12.07
CA ILE A 4 -24.51 -14.30 11.81
C ILE A 4 -23.72 -14.27 13.13
N HIS A 5 -23.54 -15.44 13.75
CA HIS A 5 -22.75 -15.61 14.96
C HIS A 5 -21.33 -16.05 14.62
N PHE A 6 -20.39 -15.10 14.67
CA PHE A 6 -18.97 -15.42 14.64
C PHE A 6 -18.50 -15.75 16.06
N LYS A 7 -17.73 -16.84 16.21
CA LYS A 7 -17.00 -17.11 17.47
C LYS A 7 -15.84 -16.14 17.59
N ASP A 8 -14.96 -16.12 16.59
CA ASP A 8 -13.84 -15.20 16.47
C ASP A 8 -13.69 -14.71 15.02
N LEU A 9 -13.42 -13.42 14.84
CA LEU A 9 -12.95 -12.83 13.58
C LEU A 9 -11.53 -12.32 13.80
N LYS A 10 -10.53 -13.08 13.33
CA LYS A 10 -9.12 -12.71 13.49
C LYS A 10 -8.54 -12.18 12.19
N ILE A 11 -8.33 -10.87 12.13
CA ILE A 11 -7.63 -10.22 11.03
C ILE A 11 -6.15 -10.13 11.41
N GLY A 12 -5.31 -10.92 10.76
CA GLY A 12 -3.87 -10.94 11.02
C GLY A 12 -3.12 -9.72 10.48
N GLN A 13 -3.54 -9.23 9.32
CA GLN A 13 -2.96 -8.04 8.71
C GLN A 13 -3.92 -7.48 7.65
N ILE A 14 -4.06 -6.16 7.57
CA ILE A 14 -4.58 -5.44 6.41
C ILE A 14 -3.55 -4.39 6.01
N THR A 15 -3.26 -4.26 4.73
CA THR A 15 -2.25 -3.32 4.24
C THR A 15 -2.70 -2.68 2.95
N ARG A 16 -2.49 -1.37 2.86
CA ARG A 16 -2.74 -0.48 1.70
C ARG A 16 -4.20 -0.54 1.21
N SER A 17 -4.87 0.61 1.19
CA SER A 17 -6.16 0.78 0.49
C SER A 17 -7.19 -0.30 0.83
N SER A 18 -7.29 -0.66 2.11
CA SER A 18 -8.06 -1.82 2.58
C SER A 18 -9.07 -1.41 3.66
N GLY A 19 -10.15 -2.16 3.76
CA GLY A 19 -11.12 -2.06 4.83
C GLY A 19 -11.90 -3.36 4.99
N VAL A 20 -12.45 -3.57 6.19
CA VAL A 20 -13.26 -4.75 6.52
C VAL A 20 -14.63 -4.28 6.97
N PHE A 21 -15.67 -4.80 6.34
CA PHE A 21 -17.05 -4.32 6.51
C PHE A 21 -17.99 -5.49 6.77
N SER A 22 -18.95 -5.28 7.67
CA SER A 22 -19.98 -6.26 8.02
C SER A 22 -21.32 -5.56 8.26
N GLY A 23 -22.42 -6.23 7.91
CA GLY A 23 -23.77 -5.70 7.99
C GLY A 23 -24.21 -4.95 6.72
N LYS A 24 -25.20 -4.07 6.85
CA LYS A 24 -25.68 -3.25 5.73
C LYS A 24 -24.80 -2.00 5.61
N ASN A 25 -24.02 -1.91 4.54
CA ASN A 25 -23.09 -0.80 4.30
C ASN A 25 -23.21 -0.24 2.88
N GLN A 26 -23.11 1.08 2.74
CA GLN A 26 -22.88 1.76 1.46
C GLN A 26 -21.45 2.30 1.46
N GLN A 27 -20.61 1.78 0.55
CA GLN A 27 -19.22 2.18 0.40
C GLN A 27 -19.06 2.87 -0.95
N GLY A 28 -18.93 4.20 -0.93
CA GLY A 28 -18.76 5.01 -2.14
C GLY A 28 -17.60 6.00 -1.97
N TYR A 29 -17.13 6.56 -3.09
CA TYR A 29 -16.09 7.59 -3.13
C TYR A 29 -14.72 7.16 -2.59
N TRP A 30 -14.38 5.88 -2.68
CA TRP A 30 -13.05 5.40 -2.34
C TRP A 30 -12.05 5.88 -3.38
N SER A 31 -11.04 6.64 -2.94
CA SER A 31 -9.87 6.96 -3.74
C SER A 31 -8.61 6.51 -3.00
N SER A 32 -7.65 5.97 -3.73
CA SER A 32 -6.34 5.67 -3.17
C SER A 32 -5.29 5.93 -4.22
N LYS A 33 -4.26 6.69 -3.81
CA LYS A 33 -3.11 7.02 -4.64
C LYS A 33 -1.86 6.51 -3.97
N LYS A 34 -0.99 5.85 -4.74
CA LYS A 34 0.32 5.41 -4.28
C LYS A 34 1.33 5.78 -5.37
N LYS A 35 2.35 6.54 -4.99
CA LYS A 35 3.53 6.81 -5.80
C LYS A 35 4.74 6.28 -5.06
N GLU A 36 5.61 5.56 -5.76
CA GLU A 36 6.81 4.97 -5.19
C GLU A 36 7.96 5.15 -6.17
N ASN A 37 8.89 6.04 -5.83
CA ASN A 37 10.06 6.34 -6.65
C ASN A 37 11.29 5.76 -5.96
N GLN A 38 11.75 4.60 -6.41
CA GLN A 38 12.99 4.01 -5.92
C GLN A 38 14.12 4.33 -6.89
N GLY A 39 15.06 5.18 -6.46
CA GLY A 39 16.24 5.50 -7.26
C GLY A 39 17.23 4.33 -7.31
N PHE A 40 17.47 3.68 -6.18
CA PHE A 40 18.53 2.68 -6.06
C PHE A 40 18.08 1.30 -5.55
N GLY A 41 16.82 1.19 -5.12
CA GLY A 41 16.28 -0.06 -4.56
C GLY A 41 16.90 -0.46 -3.23
N THR A 42 16.83 -1.76 -2.90
CA THR A 42 17.34 -2.31 -1.64
C THR A 42 18.59 -3.16 -1.87
N ILE A 43 19.66 -2.90 -1.11
CA ILE A 43 20.85 -3.76 -1.03
C ILE A 43 20.79 -4.54 0.28
N SER A 44 20.96 -5.86 0.22
CA SER A 44 20.96 -6.73 1.40
C SER A 44 21.94 -7.90 1.24
N GLY A 45 22.51 -8.40 2.35
CA GLY A 45 23.58 -9.42 2.36
C GLY A 45 24.92 -8.88 2.89
N LYS A 46 25.96 -9.72 2.89
CA LYS A 46 27.34 -9.35 3.29
C LYS A 46 28.16 -9.03 2.04
N GLU A 47 29.15 -8.12 2.17
CA GLU A 47 30.08 -7.73 1.11
C GLU A 47 29.46 -7.04 -0.12
N ASN A 48 28.31 -6.38 0.03
CA ASN A 48 27.74 -5.58 -1.04
C ASN A 48 28.53 -4.29 -1.28
N LYS A 49 28.92 -4.02 -2.53
CA LYS A 49 29.60 -2.79 -2.92
C LYS A 49 28.86 -2.13 -4.08
N ALA A 50 28.42 -0.91 -3.84
CA ALA A 50 27.77 -0.03 -4.80
C ALA A 50 28.64 1.22 -4.95
N ILE A 51 29.12 1.52 -6.15
CA ILE A 51 30.04 2.63 -6.42
C ILE A 51 29.56 3.37 -7.67
N ASP A 52 29.63 4.70 -7.63
CA ASP A 52 29.32 5.61 -8.74
C ASP A 52 27.87 5.56 -9.28
N HIS A 53 26.92 5.16 -8.43
CA HIS A 53 25.50 5.19 -8.82
C HIS A 53 24.92 6.61 -8.74
N ILE A 54 24.45 7.11 -9.88
CA ILE A 54 23.67 8.35 -9.98
C ILE A 54 22.23 7.97 -10.28
N ASN A 55 21.31 8.31 -9.38
CA ASN A 55 19.89 8.04 -9.54
C ASN A 55 19.12 9.36 -9.57
N ILE A 56 18.35 9.58 -10.64
CA ILE A 56 17.54 10.79 -10.81
C ILE A 56 16.09 10.36 -10.96
N ALA A 57 15.28 10.62 -9.94
CA ALA A 57 13.83 10.51 -10.04
C ALA A 57 13.28 11.89 -10.39
N SER A 58 12.88 12.07 -11.66
CA SER A 58 12.27 13.30 -12.16
C SER A 58 10.82 13.03 -12.48
N ASP A 59 9.92 13.75 -11.80
CA ASP A 59 8.49 13.72 -12.12
C ASP A 59 7.96 15.15 -12.24
N PRO A 60 7.88 15.68 -13.47
CA PRO A 60 7.28 16.97 -13.74
C PRO A 60 5.80 16.80 -14.06
N ASP A 61 5.01 16.42 -13.06
CA ASP A 61 3.55 16.35 -13.12
C ASP A 61 2.93 17.72 -12.78
N ARG A 62 2.49 18.44 -13.82
CA ARG A 62 1.63 19.63 -13.70
C ARG A 62 0.19 19.11 -13.47
N PHE A 63 -0.24 19.06 -12.21
CA PHE A 63 -1.51 18.54 -11.69
C PHE A 63 -1.57 17.03 -11.39
N ASP A 64 -1.68 16.72 -10.09
CA ASP A 64 -2.38 15.56 -9.57
C ASP A 64 -3.70 16.04 -8.93
N PRO A 65 -4.89 15.51 -9.27
CA PRO A 65 -6.15 15.80 -8.57
C PRO A 65 -6.17 15.37 -7.10
#